data_AF-A0A1G6D556-F1
#
_entry.id   AF-A0A1G6D556-F1
#
_cell.length_a   1.000
_cell.length_b   1.000
_cell.length_c   1.000
_cell.angle_alpha   90.00
_cell.angle_beta   90.00
_cell.angle_gamma   90.00
#
_symmetry.space_group_name_H-M   'P 1'
#
loop_
_entity.id
_entity.type
_entity.pdbx_description
1 polymer ?
#
loop_
_entity_poly.entity_id
_entity_poly.type
_entity_poly.pdbx_seq_one_letter_code
_entity_poly.pdbx_strand_id
1 'polypeptide(L)'
;MRRIFPFLFTLLFSFNFVSAQGDSKQEQQRAKYEKEVQQRQNEMISDFVEELKVDDFQKEIISQKLHSYVQRKTEILKQSNREIERRERLDILDRTHFADVAVMSTPEVMNQIQDFITMKNPPKKKKKKKNKSKDSDN
;
A
#
# COMPACT_ATOMS: atom_id res chain seq x y z
N MET A 1 28.41 -23.40 68.82
CA MET A 1 29.62 -23.06 68.03
C MET A 1 29.58 -23.81 66.71
N ARG A 2 29.93 -23.09 65.63
CA ARG A 2 30.47 -23.59 64.34
C ARG A 2 29.51 -24.37 63.42
N ARG A 3 29.53 -24.22 62.10
CA ARG A 3 29.81 -23.12 61.14
C ARG A 3 29.76 -23.81 59.76
N ILE A 4 29.07 -23.16 58.82
CA ILE A 4 29.42 -23.07 57.39
C ILE A 4 28.99 -24.22 56.45
N PHE A 5 28.09 -23.81 55.55
CA PHE A 5 27.68 -24.34 54.24
C PHE A 5 28.85 -24.80 53.34
N PRO A 6 28.60 -25.66 52.33
CA PRO A 6 28.45 -25.08 50.99
C PRO A 6 27.30 -25.73 50.19
N PHE A 7 26.42 -24.92 49.61
CA PHE A 7 26.56 -24.36 48.25
C PHE A 7 26.63 -25.48 47.21
N LEU A 8 25.49 -26.11 46.93
CA LEU A 8 25.35 -27.06 45.83
C LEU A 8 23.98 -26.89 45.15
N PHE A 9 23.63 -25.65 44.79
CA PHE A 9 22.40 -25.38 44.03
C PHE A 9 22.54 -24.18 43.10
N THR A 10 23.54 -24.18 42.22
CA THR A 10 23.63 -23.19 41.13
C THR A 10 24.41 -23.78 39.96
N LEU A 11 23.79 -24.64 39.14
CA LEU A 11 24.33 -24.91 37.80
C LEU A 11 23.32 -25.54 36.81
N LEU A 12 22.06 -25.10 36.78
CA LEU A 12 21.13 -25.49 35.70
C LEU A 12 20.11 -24.39 35.37
N PHE A 13 20.60 -23.17 35.13
CA PHE A 13 19.78 -22.08 34.56
C PHE A 13 20.55 -21.34 33.47
N SER A 14 21.10 -22.09 32.52
CA SER A 14 21.59 -21.54 31.27
C SER A 14 20.76 -22.14 30.14
N PHE A 15 20.32 -21.28 29.22
CA PHE A 15 19.56 -21.57 28.00
C PHE A 15 18.04 -21.67 28.16
N ASN A 16 17.39 -20.50 28.16
CA ASN A 16 16.27 -20.21 27.25
C ASN A 16 16.10 -18.68 27.14
N PHE A 17 16.97 -18.02 26.38
CA PHE A 17 16.72 -16.67 25.87
C PHE A 17 17.08 -16.59 24.38
N VAL A 18 16.29 -17.29 23.59
CA VAL A 18 16.14 -17.17 22.13
C VAL A 18 14.62 -17.16 21.98
N SER A 19 13.94 -16.13 21.48
CA SER A 19 14.27 -15.12 20.49
C SER A 19 13.25 -13.97 20.58
N ALA A 20 13.64 -12.79 21.08
CA ALA A 20 12.82 -11.56 21.00
C ALA A 20 13.34 -10.59 19.90
N GLN A 21 14.49 -10.88 19.30
CA GLN A 21 15.16 -10.01 18.33
C GLN A 21 14.75 -10.28 16.87
N GLY A 22 14.05 -11.39 16.60
CA GLY A 22 13.57 -11.77 15.26
C GLY A 22 12.31 -11.02 14.84
N ASP A 23 11.35 -10.87 15.76
CA ASP A 23 10.05 -10.27 15.49
C ASP A 23 10.17 -8.78 15.13
N SER A 24 11.00 -8.03 15.86
CA SER A 24 11.22 -6.59 15.60
C SER A 24 11.83 -6.30 14.23
N LYS A 25 12.74 -7.13 13.73
CA LYS A 25 13.32 -6.98 12.39
C LYS A 25 12.31 -7.33 11.29
N GLN A 26 11.49 -8.36 11.52
CA GLN A 26 10.45 -8.76 10.57
C GLN A 26 9.33 -7.72 10.50
N GLU A 27 8.92 -7.16 11.62
CA GLU A 27 7.95 -6.06 11.68
C GLU A 27 8.46 -4.80 10.97
N GLN A 28 9.73 -4.43 11.18
CA GLN A 28 10.33 -3.30 10.46
C GLN A 28 10.36 -3.52 8.95
N GLN A 29 10.63 -4.74 8.49
CA GLN A 29 10.59 -5.08 7.06
C GLN A 29 9.17 -5.00 6.49
N ARG A 30 8.17 -5.52 7.20
CA ARG A 30 6.76 -5.41 6.81
C ARG A 30 6.31 -3.96 6.73
N ALA A 31 6.62 -3.16 7.73
CA ALA A 31 6.27 -1.74 7.77
C ALA A 31 6.94 -0.95 6.63
N LYS A 32 8.20 -1.25 6.30
CA LYS A 32 8.89 -0.64 5.14
C LYS A 32 8.20 -1.03 3.83
N TYR A 33 7.90 -2.31 3.66
CA TYR A 33 7.22 -2.80 2.46
C TYR A 33 5.84 -2.15 2.28
N GLU A 34 5.03 -2.07 3.34
CA GLU A 34 3.73 -1.41 3.30
C GLU A 34 3.84 0.07 2.92
N LYS A 35 4.80 0.80 3.50
CA LYS A 35 5.07 2.19 3.14
C LYS A 35 5.46 2.35 1.68
N GLU A 36 6.33 1.48 1.16
CA GLU A 36 6.72 1.53 -0.24
C GLU A 36 5.55 1.23 -1.19
N VAL A 37 4.70 0.27 -0.84
CA VAL A 37 3.49 -0.04 -1.62
C VAL A 37 2.54 1.15 -1.62
N GLN A 38 2.27 1.75 -0.46
CA GLN A 38 1.44 2.95 -0.35
C GLN A 38 2.02 4.12 -1.13
N GLN A 39 3.33 4.35 -1.04
CA GLN A 39 3.98 5.43 -1.78
C GLN A 39 3.86 5.20 -3.30
N ARG A 40 4.14 3.99 -3.80
CA ARG A 40 3.96 3.68 -5.22
C ARG A 40 2.53 3.86 -5.68
N GLN A 41 1.57 3.45 -4.86
CA GLN A 41 0.15 3.62 -5.15
C GLN A 41 -0.23 5.11 -5.24
N ASN A 42 0.23 5.92 -4.27
CA ASN A 42 -0.03 7.35 -4.27
C ASN A 42 0.62 8.05 -5.47
N GLU A 43 1.86 7.68 -5.83
CA GLU A 43 2.54 8.20 -7.02
C GLU A 43 1.74 7.85 -8.30
N MET A 44 1.25 6.61 -8.43
CA MET A 44 0.44 6.20 -9.58
C MET A 44 -0.90 6.95 -9.67
N ILE A 45 -1.59 7.14 -8.55
CA ILE A 45 -2.86 7.87 -8.50
C ILE A 45 -2.60 9.34 -8.85
N SER A 46 -1.56 9.96 -8.28
CA SER A 46 -1.18 11.35 -8.57
C SER A 46 -0.86 11.54 -10.05
N ASP A 47 0.00 10.69 -10.62
CA ASP A 47 0.37 10.77 -12.04
C ASP A 47 -0.85 10.64 -12.95
N PHE A 48 -1.78 9.74 -12.61
CA PHE A 48 -3.01 9.54 -13.38
C PHE A 48 -3.94 10.76 -13.28
N VAL A 49 -4.20 11.26 -12.08
CA VAL A 49 -5.11 12.39 -11.85
C VAL A 49 -4.57 13.68 -12.48
N GLU A 50 -3.26 13.88 -12.49
CA GLU A 50 -2.63 15.01 -13.18
C GLU A 50 -2.84 15.00 -14.70
N GLU A 51 -2.97 13.81 -15.30
CA GLU A 51 -3.19 13.65 -16.74
C GLU A 51 -4.66 13.81 -17.16
N LEU A 52 -5.59 13.80 -16.20
CA LEU A 52 -7.00 14.02 -16.46
C LEU A 52 -7.28 15.48 -16.84
N LYS A 53 -8.00 15.67 -17.95
CA LYS A 53 -8.48 16.97 -18.42
C LYS A 53 -9.76 17.39 -17.71
N VAL A 54 -9.66 17.52 -16.39
CA VAL A 54 -10.76 17.89 -15.48
C VAL A 54 -10.30 19.03 -14.57
N ASP A 55 -11.24 19.71 -13.92
CA ASP A 55 -10.89 20.79 -12.99
C ASP A 55 -10.27 20.23 -11.69
N ASP A 56 -9.65 21.12 -10.91
CA ASP A 56 -8.91 20.70 -9.71
C ASP A 56 -9.82 20.15 -8.59
N PHE A 57 -11.09 20.58 -8.54
CA PHE A 57 -12.05 20.01 -7.60
C PHE A 57 -12.46 18.60 -8.01
N GLN A 58 -12.70 18.37 -9.30
CA GLN A 58 -12.91 17.04 -9.86
C GLN A 58 -11.70 16.13 -9.62
N LYS A 59 -10.48 16.63 -9.82
CA LYS A 59 -9.24 15.89 -9.53
C LYS A 59 -9.16 15.43 -8.08
N GLU A 60 -9.45 16.32 -7.12
CA GLU A 60 -9.42 15.99 -5.70
C GLU A 60 -10.42 14.88 -5.37
N ILE A 61 -11.65 14.97 -5.87
CA ILE A 61 -12.66 13.93 -5.64
C ILE A 61 -12.23 12.60 -6.28
N ILE A 62 -11.75 12.63 -7.52
CA ILE A 62 -11.30 11.42 -8.23
C ILE A 62 -10.13 10.78 -7.47
N SER A 63 -9.17 11.57 -6.99
CA SER A 63 -8.05 11.11 -6.16
C SER A 63 -8.55 10.39 -4.90
N GLN A 64 -9.43 11.05 -4.12
CA GLN A 64 -10.03 10.46 -2.92
C GLN A 64 -10.76 9.15 -3.23
N LYS A 65 -11.49 9.10 -4.35
CA LYS A 65 -12.22 7.91 -4.79
C LYS A 65 -11.30 6.76 -5.17
N LEU A 66 -10.21 7.03 -5.88
CA LEU A 66 -9.20 6.03 -6.23
C LEU A 66 -8.50 5.46 -4.99
N HIS A 67 -8.15 6.30 -4.02
CA HIS A 67 -7.60 5.84 -2.74
C HIS A 67 -8.58 4.92 -2.01
N SER A 68 -9.84 5.34 -1.89
CA SER A 68 -10.90 4.54 -1.26
C SER A 68 -11.16 3.23 -2.00
N TYR A 69 -11.11 3.24 -3.34
CA TYR A 69 -11.28 2.05 -4.16
C TYR A 69 -10.21 1.00 -3.87
N VAL A 70 -8.93 1.41 -3.87
CA VAL A 70 -7.83 0.48 -3.64
C VAL A 70 -7.87 -0.06 -2.21
N GLN A 71 -8.23 0.76 -1.22
CA GLN A 71 -8.43 0.30 0.15
C GLN A 71 -9.49 -0.80 0.19
N ARG A 72 -10.67 -0.55 -0.39
CA ARG A 72 -11.79 -1.51 -0.37
C ARG A 72 -11.50 -2.77 -1.17
N LYS A 73 -10.82 -2.64 -2.31
CA LYS A 73 -10.31 -3.78 -3.09
C LYS A 73 -9.35 -4.62 -2.27
N THR A 74 -8.42 -3.99 -1.55
CA THR A 74 -7.48 -4.68 -0.67
C THR A 74 -8.19 -5.40 0.48
N GLU A 75 -9.20 -4.78 1.08
CA GLU A 75 -10.04 -5.40 2.11
C GLU A 75 -10.76 -6.65 1.58
N ILE A 76 -11.37 -6.58 0.38
CA ILE A 76 -12.02 -7.73 -0.27
C ILE A 76 -11.00 -8.86 -0.53
N LEU A 77 -9.79 -8.52 -0.99
CA LEU A 77 -8.75 -9.50 -1.28
C LEU A 77 -8.16 -10.17 -0.02
N LYS A 78 -8.13 -9.46 1.11
CA LYS A 78 -7.66 -9.97 2.40
C LYS A 78 -8.68 -10.88 3.09
N GLN A 79 -9.96 -10.73 2.78
CA GLN A 79 -11.01 -11.58 3.36
C GLN A 79 -10.88 -13.03 2.89
N SER A 80 -11.07 -13.97 3.81
CA SER A 80 -11.10 -15.41 3.54
C SER A 80 -12.45 -15.85 2.95
N ASN A 81 -12.90 -15.20 1.87
CA ASN A 81 -14.12 -15.57 1.15
C ASN A 81 -13.81 -16.59 0.05
N ARG A 82 -14.84 -17.37 -0.34
CA ARG A 82 -14.76 -18.24 -1.52
C ARG A 82 -14.44 -17.40 -2.75
N GLU A 83 -13.76 -18.00 -3.72
CA GLU A 83 -13.31 -17.26 -4.91
C GLU A 83 -14.47 -16.62 -5.67
N ILE A 84 -15.60 -17.33 -5.81
CA ILE A 84 -16.81 -16.84 -6.48
C ILE A 84 -17.35 -15.57 -5.80
N GLU A 85 -17.54 -15.61 -4.47
CA GLU A 85 -18.02 -14.47 -3.69
C GLU A 85 -17.06 -13.29 -3.76
N ARG A 86 -15.75 -13.56 -3.78
CA ARG A 86 -14.73 -12.52 -3.92
C ARG A 86 -14.82 -11.83 -5.27
N ARG A 87 -14.98 -12.60 -6.36
CA ARG A 87 -15.16 -12.04 -7.71
C ARG A 87 -16.43 -11.20 -7.79
N GLU A 88 -17.53 -11.69 -7.23
CA GLU A 88 -18.79 -10.94 -7.19
C GLU A 88 -18.64 -9.62 -6.44
N ARG A 89 -17.98 -9.62 -5.27
CA ARG A 89 -17.71 -8.38 -4.52
C ARG A 89 -16.81 -7.40 -5.27
N LEU A 90 -15.80 -7.90 -5.97
CA LEU A 90 -14.93 -7.07 -6.80
C LEU A 90 -15.71 -6.46 -7.98
N ASP A 91 -16.54 -7.25 -8.66
CA ASP A 91 -17.37 -6.79 -9.77
C ASP A 91 -18.40 -5.74 -9.32
N ILE A 92 -19.02 -5.93 -8.15
CA ILE A 92 -19.90 -4.92 -7.54
C ILE A 92 -19.10 -3.64 -7.23
N LEU A 93 -17.90 -3.75 -6.64
CA LEU A 93 -17.05 -2.61 -6.34
C LEU A 93 -16.71 -1.83 -7.62
N ASP A 94 -16.26 -2.52 -8.68
CA ASP A 94 -15.89 -1.91 -9.96
C ASP A 94 -17.06 -1.14 -10.58
N ARG A 95 -18.29 -1.65 -10.47
CA ARG A 95 -19.49 -1.03 -11.06
C ARG A 95 -20.06 0.15 -10.28
N THR A 96 -19.89 0.16 -8.95
CA THR A 96 -20.66 1.07 -8.07
C THR A 96 -19.81 2.15 -7.42
N HIS A 97 -18.50 1.93 -7.24
CA HIS A 97 -17.67 2.81 -6.41
C HIS A 97 -17.50 4.23 -6.98
N PHE A 98 -17.58 4.36 -8.30
CA PHE A 98 -17.41 5.62 -9.04
C PHE A 98 -18.72 6.19 -9.59
N ALA A 99 -19.89 5.71 -9.12
CA ALA A 99 -21.18 6.16 -9.63
C ALA A 99 -21.41 7.67 -9.42
N ASP A 100 -20.91 8.24 -8.34
CA ASP A 100 -20.97 9.68 -8.08
C ASP A 100 -19.99 10.50 -8.92
N VAL A 101 -18.81 9.95 -9.22
CA VAL A 101 -17.87 10.55 -10.18
C VAL A 101 -18.48 10.62 -11.57
N ALA A 102 -19.27 9.60 -11.96
CA ALA A 102 -19.95 9.57 -13.25
C ALA A 102 -21.00 10.67 -13.41
N VAL A 103 -21.58 11.17 -12.32
CA VAL A 103 -22.57 12.28 -12.36
C VAL A 103 -21.89 13.61 -12.70
N MET A 104 -20.63 13.78 -12.31
CA MET A 104 -19.90 15.05 -12.46
C MET A 104 -18.80 15.02 -13.52
N SER A 105 -18.54 13.87 -14.16
CA SER A 105 -17.44 13.68 -15.11
C SER A 105 -17.97 13.25 -16.48
N THR A 106 -17.18 13.45 -17.53
CA THR A 106 -17.55 12.99 -18.87
C THR A 106 -17.39 11.47 -19.00
N PRO A 107 -18.09 10.82 -19.95
CA PRO A 107 -17.88 9.40 -20.25
C PRO A 107 -16.43 9.07 -20.62
N GLU A 108 -15.70 10.00 -21.23
CA GLU A 108 -14.28 9.85 -21.55
C GLU A 108 -13.44 9.70 -20.27
N VAL A 109 -13.65 10.56 -19.28
CA VAL A 109 -12.97 10.48 -17.98
C VAL A 109 -13.32 9.18 -17.25
N MET A 110 -14.59 8.77 -17.29
CA MET A 110 -15.01 7.49 -16.70
C MET A 110 -14.34 6.29 -17.36
N ASN A 111 -14.16 6.31 -18.68
CA ASN A 111 -13.41 5.27 -19.39
C ASN A 111 -11.93 5.27 -18.99
N GLN A 112 -11.31 6.44 -18.82
CA GLN A 112 -9.93 6.54 -18.33
C GLN A 112 -9.78 5.97 -16.92
N ILE A 113 -10.72 6.26 -16.01
CA ILE A 113 -10.76 5.69 -14.66
C ILE A 113 -10.90 4.17 -14.74
N GLN A 114 -11.81 3.65 -15.58
CA GLN A 114 -12.02 2.22 -15.75
C GLN A 114 -10.76 1.52 -16.28
N ASP A 115 -10.10 2.11 -17.28
CA ASP A 115 -8.84 1.61 -17.84
C ASP A 115 -7.72 1.57 -16.80
N PHE A 116 -7.65 2.61 -15.94
CA PHE A 116 -6.68 2.68 -14.85
C PHE A 116 -6.90 1.58 -13.81
N ILE A 117 -8.14 1.38 -13.32
CA ILE A 117 -8.42 0.39 -12.27
C ILE A 117 -8.36 -1.06 -12.77
N THR A 118 -8.62 -1.28 -14.06
CA THR A 118 -8.51 -2.60 -14.70
C THR A 118 -7.10 -2.89 -15.23
N MET A 119 -6.18 -1.92 -15.18
CA MET A 119 -4.82 -2.01 -15.73
C MET A 119 -4.78 -2.38 -17.22
N LYS A 120 -5.87 -2.14 -17.96
CA LYS A 120 -5.95 -2.46 -19.39
C LYS A 120 -4.96 -1.61 -20.21
N ASN A 121 -4.61 -0.43 -19.69
CA ASN A 121 -3.60 0.48 -20.21
C ASN A 121 -2.76 1.07 -19.04
N PRO A 122 -1.67 0.42 -18.60
CA PRO A 122 -0.88 0.93 -17.49
C PRO A 122 -0.25 2.29 -17.84
N PRO A 123 -0.26 3.28 -16.93
CA PRO A 123 0.35 4.59 -17.18
C PRO A 123 1.84 4.41 -17.52
N LYS A 124 2.29 5.06 -18.60
CA LYS A 124 3.69 5.02 -19.02
C LYS A 124 4.52 5.71 -17.94
N LYS A 125 5.36 4.95 -17.21
CA LYS A 125 6.26 5.50 -16.18
C LYS A 125 6.97 6.76 -16.70
N LYS A 126 6.67 7.92 -16.12
CA LYS A 126 7.44 9.15 -16.37
C LYS A 126 8.87 8.90 -15.88
N LYS A 127 9.86 8.95 -16.77
CA LYS A 127 11.28 8.85 -16.38
C LYS A 127 11.62 10.05 -15.50
N LYS A 128 11.83 9.84 -14.19
CA LYS A 128 12.38 10.87 -13.29
C LYS A 128 13.69 11.41 -13.90
N LYS A 129 13.68 12.67 -14.31
CA LYS A 129 14.86 13.38 -14.84
C LYS A 129 15.85 13.50 -13.69
N LYS A 130 16.91 12.66 -13.68
CA LYS A 130 18.02 12.81 -12.72
C LYS A 130 18.67 14.17 -12.99
N ASN A 131 18.43 15.15 -12.13
CA ASN A 131 19.25 16.35 -12.08
C ASN A 131 20.66 15.91 -11.70
N LYS A 132 21.58 15.90 -12.68
CA LYS A 132 23.02 15.86 -12.40
C LYS A 132 23.34 17.19 -11.72
N SER A 133 23.62 17.17 -10.42
CA SER A 133 24.40 18.24 -9.81
C SER A 133 25.73 18.29 -10.56
N LYS A 134 25.98 19.41 -11.24
CA LYS A 134 27.33 19.78 -11.64
C LYS A 134 28.00 20.25 -10.35
N ASP A 135 28.74 19.37 -9.69
CA ASP A 135 29.82 19.83 -8.84
C ASP A 135 30.87 20.44 -9.78
N SER A 136 30.91 21.76 -9.78
CA SER A 136 32.03 22.53 -10.27
C SER A 136 33.12 22.47 -9.21
N ASP A 137 34.00 21.46 -9.29
CA ASP A 137 35.32 21.57 -8.68
C ASP A 137 36.10 22.60 -9.49
N ASN A 138 36.46 23.69 -8.82
CA ASN A 138 37.38 24.73 -9.26
C ASN A 138 38.53 24.78 -8.25
#